data_AF-A0A9D2G6U8-F1
#
_entry.id   AF-A0A9D2G6U8-F1
#
_cell.length_a   1.000
_cell.length_b   1.000
_cell.length_c   1.000
_cell.angle_alpha   90.00
_cell.angle_beta   90.00
_cell.angle_gamma   90.00
#
_symmetry.space_group_name_H-M   'P 1'
#
loop_
_entity.id
_entity.type
_entity.pdbx_description
1 polymer ?
#
loop_
_entity_poly.entity_id
_entity_poly.type
_entity_poly.pdbx_seq_one_letter_code
_entity_poly.pdbx_strand_id
1 'polypeptide(L)'
;GVKNPEEYREWLTLDMYLRDNVRNRPEFLGENTVTKDEAAQFYRMEAREHCWLRDYEGYDSRQMRKMTHLERIRGKLLLFDYRKRDPLTGDAAVCEVSVRYEGTRKDDRE
;
A
#
# COMPACT_ATOMS: atom_id res chain seq x y z
N GLY A 1 -27.78 17.95 -0.20
CA GLY A 1 -27.12 17.41 -1.40
C GLY A 1 -26.16 16.34 -0.97
N VAL A 2 -26.25 15.13 -1.53
CA VAL A 2 -25.38 14.01 -1.11
C VAL A 2 -23.97 14.25 -1.66
N LYS A 3 -23.16 14.86 -0.80
CA LYS A 3 -21.74 14.59 -0.57
C LYS A 3 -21.25 13.29 -1.26
N ASN A 4 -20.27 13.38 -2.17
CA ASN A 4 -19.76 12.30 -3.03
C ASN A 4 -19.36 11.03 -2.24
N PRO A 5 -20.17 9.95 -2.23
CA PRO A 5 -19.95 8.79 -1.37
C PRO A 5 -18.62 8.09 -1.58
N GLU A 6 -18.10 8.09 -2.82
CA GLU A 6 -16.79 7.50 -3.11
C GLU A 6 -15.66 8.30 -2.47
N GLU A 7 -15.76 9.63 -2.51
CA GLU A 7 -14.77 10.49 -1.89
C GLU A 7 -14.72 10.27 -0.36
N TYR A 8 -15.88 10.12 0.29
CA TYR A 8 -15.92 9.79 1.71
C TYR A 8 -15.32 8.43 2.01
N ARG A 9 -15.59 7.43 1.17
CA ARG A 9 -14.96 6.11 1.30
C ARG A 9 -13.45 6.21 1.18
N GLU A 10 -12.92 6.98 0.24
CA GLU A 10 -11.48 7.21 0.10
C GLU A 10 -10.87 7.90 1.33
N TRP A 11 -11.52 8.93 1.85
CA TRP A 11 -11.06 9.61 3.08
C TRP A 11 -11.08 8.68 4.30
N LEU A 12 -12.13 7.88 4.46
CA LEU A 12 -12.23 6.86 5.51
C LEU A 12 -11.16 5.78 5.35
N THR A 13 -10.89 5.36 4.11
CA THR A 13 -9.83 4.39 3.81
C THR A 13 -8.47 4.94 4.24
N LEU A 14 -8.19 6.20 3.90
CA LEU A 14 -6.95 6.88 4.28
C LEU A 14 -6.82 6.98 5.80
N ASP A 15 -7.83 7.52 6.49
CA ASP A 15 -7.82 7.69 7.95
C ASP A 15 -7.63 6.35 8.68
N MET A 16 -8.31 5.30 8.22
CA MET A 16 -8.19 3.96 8.82
C MET A 16 -6.76 3.42 8.72
N TYR A 17 -6.13 3.47 7.55
CA TYR A 17 -4.77 2.94 7.38
C TYR A 17 -3.67 3.86 7.88
N LEU A 18 -3.95 5.15 8.12
CA LEU A 18 -3.05 6.00 8.92
C LEU A 18 -2.98 5.50 10.36
N ARG A 19 -4.11 5.10 10.94
CA ARG A 19 -4.20 4.74 12.36
C ARG A 19 -3.82 3.28 12.62
N ASP A 20 -4.41 2.35 11.86
CA ASP A 20 -4.39 0.92 12.18
C ASP A 20 -3.78 0.04 11.09
N ASN A 21 -2.97 -0.94 11.51
CA ASN A 21 -2.51 -2.04 10.67
C ASN A 21 -3.60 -3.11 10.57
N VAL A 22 -4.62 -2.81 9.77
CA VAL A 22 -5.83 -3.62 9.65
C VAL A 22 -5.53 -4.96 8.98
N ARG A 23 -5.79 -6.06 9.70
CA ARG A 23 -5.55 -7.43 9.20
C ARG A 23 -6.61 -7.92 8.21
N ASN A 24 -7.86 -7.53 8.44
CA ASN A 24 -9.01 -7.94 7.64
C ASN A 24 -9.69 -6.68 7.09
N ARG A 25 -9.79 -6.57 5.77
CA ARG A 25 -10.44 -5.44 5.12
C ARG A 25 -11.92 -5.37 5.53
N PRO A 26 -12.39 -4.25 6.11
CA PRO A 26 -13.79 -4.08 6.43
C PRO A 26 -14.66 -4.06 5.17
N GLU A 27 -15.87 -4.63 5.26
CA GLU A 27 -16.80 -4.73 4.12
C GLU A 27 -17.17 -3.36 3.52
N PHE A 28 -17.24 -2.31 4.35
CA PHE A 28 -17.60 -0.97 3.89
C PHE A 28 -16.55 -0.33 2.95
N LEU A 29 -15.32 -0.87 2.91
CA LEU A 29 -14.27 -0.42 1.99
C LEU A 29 -14.37 -1.07 0.60
N GLY A 30 -15.26 -2.05 0.43
CA GLY A 30 -15.37 -2.81 -0.81
C GLY A 30 -14.15 -3.70 -1.08
N GLU A 31 -13.95 -4.05 -2.34
CA GLU A 31 -12.88 -4.95 -2.76
C GLU A 31 -11.48 -4.34 -2.58
N ASN A 32 -10.46 -5.21 -2.55
CA ASN A 32 -9.07 -4.76 -2.50
C ASN A 32 -8.69 -4.06 -3.80
N THR A 33 -8.17 -2.84 -3.68
CA THR A 33 -7.73 -2.06 -4.83
C THR A 33 -6.36 -2.49 -5.37
N VAL A 34 -5.59 -3.20 -4.55
CA VAL A 34 -4.28 -3.78 -4.89
C VAL A 34 -4.42 -5.29 -4.90
N THR A 35 -4.09 -5.91 -6.03
CA THR A 35 -4.19 -7.37 -6.15
C THR A 35 -3.10 -8.07 -5.33
N LYS A 36 -3.31 -9.34 -4.99
CA LYS A 36 -2.31 -10.14 -4.26
C LYS A 36 -0.99 -10.26 -5.05
N ASP A 37 -1.08 -10.38 -6.37
CA ASP A 37 0.09 -10.53 -7.25
C ASP A 37 0.86 -9.23 -7.40
N GLU A 38 0.15 -8.11 -7.53
CA GLU A 38 0.75 -6.77 -7.56
C GLU A 38 1.50 -6.47 -6.25
N ALA A 39 0.85 -6.71 -5.11
CA ALA A 39 1.50 -6.54 -3.80
C ALA A 39 2.71 -7.47 -3.66
N ALA A 40 2.60 -8.73 -4.09
CA ALA A 40 3.71 -9.67 -4.03
C ALA A 40 4.88 -9.27 -4.95
N GLN A 41 4.60 -8.70 -6.12
CA GLN A 41 5.64 -8.14 -7.00
C GLN A 41 6.33 -6.96 -6.34
N PHE A 42 5.57 -6.01 -5.78
CA PHE A 42 6.12 -4.86 -5.05
C PHE A 42 7.08 -5.31 -3.94
N TYR A 43 6.64 -6.16 -3.02
CA TYR A 43 7.48 -6.55 -1.87
C TYR A 43 8.69 -7.40 -2.25
N ARG A 44 8.63 -8.16 -3.36
CA ARG A 44 9.81 -8.89 -3.86
C ARG A 44 10.87 -7.95 -4.43
N MET A 45 10.45 -6.91 -5.14
CA MET A 45 11.35 -5.88 -5.65
C MET A 45 11.90 -5.04 -4.50
N GLU A 46 11.04 -4.62 -3.57
CA GLU A 46 11.44 -3.78 -2.46
C GLU A 46 12.43 -4.48 -1.52
N ALA A 47 12.30 -5.79 -1.30
CA ALA A 47 13.28 -6.57 -0.55
C ALA A 47 14.66 -6.72 -1.24
N ARG A 48 14.78 -6.30 -2.51
CA ARG A 48 16.05 -6.29 -3.25
C ARG A 48 16.63 -4.89 -3.38
N GLU A 49 15.78 -3.93 -3.70
CA GLU A 49 16.19 -2.58 -4.10
C GLU A 49 16.10 -1.55 -2.96
N HIS A 50 15.27 -1.80 -1.93
CA HIS A 50 15.08 -0.92 -0.78
C HIS A 50 14.78 0.55 -1.15
N CYS A 51 13.95 0.76 -2.18
CA CYS A 51 13.67 2.09 -2.72
C CYS A 51 12.80 2.93 -1.78
N TRP A 52 11.77 2.32 -1.20
CA TRP A 52 10.73 2.99 -0.39
C TRP A 52 10.88 2.74 1.12
N LEU A 53 11.34 1.55 1.50
CA LEU A 53 11.53 1.04 2.87
C LEU A 53 13.03 0.88 3.16
N ARG A 54 13.78 1.98 3.09
CA ARG A 54 15.25 2.00 3.23
C ARG A 54 15.74 1.45 4.57
N ASP A 55 14.99 1.68 5.65
CA ASP A 55 15.34 1.23 7.00
C ASP A 55 15.00 -0.26 7.24
N TYR A 56 14.64 -1.00 6.20
CA TYR A 56 14.25 -2.42 6.24
C TYR A 56 15.30 -3.33 5.59
N GLU A 57 16.57 -2.93 5.55
CA GLU A 57 17.66 -3.81 5.15
C GLU A 57 17.63 -5.13 5.95
N GLY A 58 17.78 -6.26 5.26
CA GLY A 58 17.76 -7.59 5.86
C GLY A 58 16.37 -8.16 6.18
N TYR A 59 15.29 -7.40 5.96
CA TYR A 59 13.93 -7.93 6.04
C TYR A 59 13.52 -8.59 4.73
N ASP A 60 12.81 -9.71 4.82
CA ASP A 60 12.21 -10.35 3.65
C ASP A 60 10.86 -9.73 3.27
N SER A 61 10.40 -10.04 2.05
CA SER A 61 9.11 -9.60 1.51
C SER A 61 7.90 -9.92 2.42
N ARG A 62 7.92 -11.02 3.18
CA ARG A 62 6.82 -11.41 4.07
C ARG A 62 6.85 -10.58 5.35
N GLN A 63 8.03 -10.29 5.88
CA GLN A 63 8.20 -9.44 7.06
C GLN A 63 7.78 -8.01 6.74
N MET A 64 8.22 -7.43 5.62
CA MET A 64 7.80 -6.10 5.17
C MET A 64 6.27 -6.01 5.08
N ARG A 65 5.64 -6.96 4.36
CA ARG A 65 4.19 -7.01 4.19
C ARG A 65 3.39 -7.11 5.50
N LYS A 66 3.96 -7.61 6.59
CA LYS A 66 3.29 -7.62 7.90
C LYS A 66 3.31 -6.26 8.59
N MET A 67 4.26 -5.41 8.23
CA MET A 67 4.55 -4.13 8.88
C MET A 67 4.14 -2.93 8.02
N THR A 68 3.64 -3.17 6.82
CA THR A 68 3.22 -2.15 5.87
C THR A 68 1.92 -2.52 5.17
N HIS A 69 1.22 -1.54 4.59
CA HIS A 69 0.02 -1.76 3.77
C HIS A 69 0.11 -1.01 2.44
N LEU A 70 -0.47 -1.59 1.38
CA LEU A 70 -0.59 -0.96 0.05
C LEU A 70 -2.07 -0.72 -0.25
N GLU A 71 -2.42 0.50 -0.63
CA GLU A 71 -3.79 0.86 -1.02
C GLU A 71 -3.79 1.87 -2.16
N ARG A 72 -4.73 1.74 -3.10
CA ARG A 72 -5.00 2.79 -4.09
C ARG A 72 -6.06 3.74 -3.54
N ILE A 73 -5.68 5.01 -3.39
CA ILE A 73 -6.57 6.08 -2.96
C ILE A 73 -6.43 7.21 -3.97
N ARG A 74 -7.54 7.67 -4.57
CA ARG A 74 -7.54 8.74 -5.58
C ARG A 74 -6.61 8.46 -6.76
N GLY A 75 -6.57 7.19 -7.20
CA GLY A 75 -5.73 6.72 -8.30
C GLY A 75 -4.24 6.53 -7.96
N LYS A 76 -3.80 6.89 -6.75
CA LYS A 76 -2.41 6.78 -6.31
C LYS A 76 -2.19 5.53 -5.47
N LEU A 77 -1.12 4.79 -5.75
CA LEU A 77 -0.69 3.67 -4.91
C LEU A 77 0.09 4.21 -3.71
N LEU A 78 -0.47 4.08 -2.51
CA LEU A 78 0.14 4.52 -1.27
C LEU A 78 0.68 3.33 -0.49
N LEU A 79 1.87 3.48 0.06
CA LEU A 79 2.49 2.57 1.02
C LEU A 79 2.43 3.20 2.41
N PHE A 80 1.77 2.52 3.34
CA PHE A 80 1.68 2.87 4.75
C PHE A 80 2.73 2.06 5.52
N ASP A 81 3.61 2.73 6.26
CA ASP A 81 4.63 2.13 7.09
C ASP A 81 4.25 2.24 8.58
N TYR A 82 3.92 1.12 9.21
CA TYR A 82 3.48 1.11 10.61
C TYR A 82 4.62 1.04 11.61
N ARG A 83 5.87 0.80 11.18
CA ARG A 83 7.05 0.92 12.06
C ARG A 83 7.44 2.38 12.22
N LYS A 84 7.28 3.17 11.18
CA LYS A 84 7.59 4.60 11.20
C LYS A 84 6.30 5.39 11.38
N ARG A 85 6.04 5.84 12.60
CA ARG A 85 4.85 6.64 12.92
C ARG A 85 5.22 8.08 13.23
N ASP A 86 4.31 9.00 12.94
CA ASP A 86 4.40 10.38 13.38
C ASP A 86 4.38 10.43 14.91
N PRO A 87 5.36 11.06 15.58
CA PRO A 87 5.42 11.08 17.05
C PRO A 87 4.29 11.85 17.74
N LEU A 88 3.61 12.76 17.02
CA LEU A 88 2.55 13.61 17.56
C LEU A 88 1.17 12.99 17.33
N THR A 89 0.89 12.54 16.11
CA THR A 89 -0.44 12.00 15.75
C THR A 89 -0.53 10.48 15.91
N GLY A 90 0.62 9.80 15.88
CA GLY A 90 0.70 8.35 15.83
C GLY A 90 0.42 7.75 14.46
N ASP A 91 0.18 8.57 13.43
CA ASP A 91 -0.17 8.09 12.10
C ASP A 91 1.01 7.35 11.44
N ALA A 92 0.72 6.33 10.66
CA ALA A 92 1.69 5.64 9.81
C ALA A 92 2.34 6.64 8.84
N ALA A 93 3.64 6.50 8.61
CA ALA A 93 4.29 7.22 7.53
C ALA A 93 3.72 6.73 6.19
N VAL A 94 3.49 7.66 5.26
CA VAL A 94 2.91 7.36 3.95
C VAL A 94 3.84 7.85 2.85
N CYS A 95 4.10 7.00 1.87
CA CYS A 95 4.74 7.41 0.62
C CYS A 95 3.95 6.93 -0.59
N GLU A 96 3.94 7.75 -1.63
CA GLU A 96 3.40 7.36 -2.93
C GLU A 96 4.40 6.46 -3.67
N VAL A 97 3.95 5.28 -4.07
CA VAL A 97 4.75 4.34 -4.85
C VAL A 97 4.62 4.69 -6.32
N SER A 98 5.56 5.48 -6.82
CA SER A 98 5.69 5.77 -8.25
C SER A 98 6.40 4.62 -8.95
N VAL A 99 5.70 3.52 -9.24
CA VAL A 99 6.30 2.44 -10.02
C VAL A 99 6.35 2.87 -11.48
N ARG A 100 7.55 2.90 -12.08
CA ARG A 100 7.66 2.68 -13.52
C ARG A 100 7.57 1.17 -13.73
N TYR A 101 6.37 0.67 -13.97
CA TYR A 101 6.22 -0.71 -14.41
C TYR A 101 6.76 -0.77 -15.84
N GLU A 102 8.03 -1.14 -16.01
CA GLU A 102 8.43 -1.74 -17.28
C GLU A 102 7.71 -3.08 -17.34
N GLY A 103 6.57 -3.06 -18.02
CA GLY A 103 5.76 -4.23 -18.23
C GLY A 103 6.66 -5.33 -18.79
N THR A 104 6.69 -6.47 -18.10
CA THR A 104 6.75 -7.73 -18.84
C THR A 104 5.52 -7.70 -19.75
N ARG A 105 5.71 -7.16 -20.97
CA ARG A 105 4.99 -7.66 -22.14
C ARG A 105 5.11 -9.17 -22.01
N LYS A 106 4.01 -9.83 -21.66
CA LYS A 106 3.88 -11.24 -22.03
C LYS A 106 4.07 -11.21 -23.54
N ASP A 107 5.17 -11.82 -23.95
CA ASP A 107 5.44 -12.18 -25.32
C ASP A 107 4.22 -13.01 -25.75
N ASP A 108 3.31 -12.39 -26.51
CA ASP A 108 2.35 -13.12 -27.33
C ASP A 108 3.18 -13.81 -28.42
N ARG A 109 3.77 -14.96 -28.06
CA ARG A 109 4.32 -15.92 -29.01
C ARG A 109 3.67 -17.27 -28.78
N GLU A 110 2.96 -17.64 -29.84
CA GLU A 110 2.32 -18.92 -30.19
C GLU A 110 1.01 -19.29 -29.48
#